data_AF-A0A227J3M1-F1
#
_entry.id   AF-A0A227J3M1-F1
#
_cell.length_a   1.000
_cell.length_b   1.000
_cell.length_c   1.000
_cell.angle_alpha   90.00
_cell.angle_beta   90.00
_cell.angle_gamma   90.00
#
_symmetry.space_group_name_H-M   'P 1'
#
loop_
_entity.id
_entity.type
_entity.pdbx_description
1 polymer ?
#
loop_
_entity_poly.entity_id
_entity_poly.type
_entity_poly.pdbx_seq_one_letter_code
_entity_poly.pdbx_strand_id
1 'polypeptide(L)'
;PDMVIAIGGGSVIDMGKALAAIIPNQGNVYDYVEVVGRNVPLKAKPIHFIAIPTTASTGSEVTRNAVLKSGQDKVKVSLRSPDMLADVAIVDPTLTYGTDQYTSGRGAM
;
A
#
# COMPACT_ATOMS: atom_id res chain seq x y z
N PRO A 1 -4.96 -16.74 2.20
CA PRO A 1 -3.62 -16.69 1.58
C PRO A 1 -2.59 -16.41 2.68
N ASP A 2 -1.37 -16.92 2.53
CA ASP A 2 -0.33 -16.79 3.57
C ASP A 2 0.57 -15.55 3.38
N MET A 3 0.54 -14.97 2.17
CA MET A 3 1.33 -13.79 1.79
C MET A 3 0.60 -12.98 0.71
N VAL A 4 0.93 -11.69 0.62
CA VAL A 4 0.58 -10.79 -0.48
C VAL A 4 1.84 -10.32 -1.18
N ILE A 5 1.85 -10.34 -2.51
CA ILE A 5 2.92 -9.79 -3.35
C ILE A 5 2.31 -8.69 -4.21
N ALA A 6 2.80 -7.47 -4.06
CA ALA A 6 2.37 -6.33 -4.87
C ALA A 6 3.45 -5.95 -5.88
N ILE A 7 3.07 -5.98 -7.17
CA ILE A 7 3.96 -5.63 -8.28
C ILE A 7 3.33 -4.46 -9.04
N GLY A 8 3.95 -3.29 -8.99
CA GLY A 8 3.41 -2.10 -9.66
C GLY A 8 3.92 -0.79 -9.07
N GLY A 9 3.23 0.31 -9.37
CA GLY A 9 3.48 1.61 -8.73
C GLY A 9 2.88 1.70 -7.31
N GLY A 10 3.01 2.88 -6.70
CA GLY A 10 2.54 3.11 -5.32
C GLY A 10 1.09 2.75 -5.03
N SER A 11 0.18 2.90 -6.01
CA SER A 11 -1.23 2.53 -5.84
C SER A 11 -1.42 1.01 -5.69
N VAL A 12 -0.63 0.19 -6.38
CA VAL A 12 -0.71 -1.27 -6.29
C VAL A 12 -0.11 -1.74 -4.97
N ILE A 13 1.01 -1.12 -4.57
CA ILE A 13 1.70 -1.41 -3.31
C ILE A 13 0.81 -1.05 -2.11
N ASP A 14 0.17 0.12 -2.11
CA ASP A 14 -0.76 0.53 -1.05
C ASP A 14 -1.96 -0.41 -0.94
N MET A 15 -2.50 -0.87 -2.07
CA MET A 15 -3.56 -1.88 -2.07
C MET A 15 -3.08 -3.20 -1.46
N GLY A 16 -1.87 -3.65 -1.81
CA GLY A 16 -1.25 -4.85 -1.26
C GLY A 16 -1.07 -4.78 0.26
N LYS A 17 -0.55 -3.66 0.77
CA LYS A 17 -0.44 -3.40 2.22
C LYS A 17 -1.77 -3.46 2.93
N ALA A 18 -2.79 -2.81 2.36
CA ALA A 18 -4.13 -2.81 2.94
C ALA A 18 -4.72 -4.23 2.98
N LEU A 19 -4.57 -5.00 1.91
CA LEU A 19 -5.00 -6.41 1.90
C LEU A 19 -4.28 -7.24 2.96
N ALA A 20 -2.95 -7.12 3.03
CA ALA A 20 -2.14 -7.85 4.01
C ALA A 20 -2.55 -7.53 5.46
N ALA A 21 -2.91 -6.28 5.74
CA ALA A 21 -3.37 -5.85 7.05
C ALA A 21 -4.80 -6.34 7.38
N ILE A 22 -5.72 -6.32 6.42
CA ILE A 22 -7.14 -6.57 6.66
C ILE A 22 -7.48 -8.06 6.71
N ILE A 23 -6.81 -8.89 5.91
CA ILE A 23 -7.02 -10.35 5.87
C ILE A 23 -7.00 -11.00 7.27
N PRO A 24 -5.99 -10.76 8.14
CA PRO A 24 -5.96 -11.34 9.48
C PRO A 24 -6.83 -10.60 10.50
N ASN A 25 -7.15 -9.32 10.26
CA ASN A 25 -7.91 -8.50 11.20
C ASN A 25 -9.42 -8.66 11.08
N GLN A 26 -9.90 -9.20 9.95
CA GLN A 26 -11.30 -9.54 9.65
C GLN A 26 -12.29 -8.44 10.03
N GLY A 27 -12.78 -7.69 9.06
CA GLY A 27 -13.73 -6.62 9.31
C GLY A 27 -13.89 -5.70 8.12
N ASN A 28 -14.58 -4.58 8.33
CA ASN A 28 -14.69 -3.58 7.30
C ASN A 28 -13.40 -2.72 7.30
N VAL A 29 -12.80 -2.48 6.12
CA VAL A 29 -11.68 -1.53 5.95
C VAL A 29 -11.98 -0.17 6.61
N TYR A 30 -13.23 0.27 6.55
CA TYR A 30 -13.68 1.51 7.18
C TYR A 30 -13.50 1.54 8.71
N ASP A 31 -13.36 0.41 9.39
CA ASP A 31 -13.07 0.42 10.83
C ASP A 31 -11.64 0.88 11.14
N TYR A 32 -10.71 0.70 10.21
CA TYR A 32 -9.27 0.89 10.44
C TYR A 32 -8.68 2.13 9.77
N VAL A 33 -9.35 2.69 8.76
CA VAL A 33 -8.86 3.89 8.05
C VAL A 33 -9.07 5.17 8.85
N GLU A 34 -8.16 6.13 8.67
CA GLU A 34 -8.32 7.51 9.15
C GLU A 34 -9.36 8.29 8.31
N VAL A 35 -9.75 9.48 8.78
CA VAL A 35 -10.65 10.46 8.12
C VAL A 35 -12.14 10.10 8.15
N VAL A 36 -12.52 8.94 7.60
CA VAL A 36 -13.93 8.51 7.47
C VAL A 36 -14.25 7.28 8.31
N GLY A 37 -13.22 6.66 8.87
CA GLY A 37 -13.31 5.43 9.63
C GLY A 37 -13.24 5.61 11.13
N ARG A 38 -13.29 4.49 11.85
CA ARG A 38 -13.18 4.48 13.33
C ARG A 38 -11.74 4.58 13.83
N ASN A 39 -10.75 4.50 12.92
CA ASN A 39 -9.32 4.52 13.23
C ASN A 39 -8.94 3.55 14.36
N VAL A 40 -9.55 2.36 14.35
CA VAL A 40 -9.25 1.32 15.34
C VAL A 40 -7.89 0.70 15.00
N PRO A 41 -6.99 0.49 15.96
CA PRO A 41 -5.72 -0.16 15.70
C PRO A 41 -5.93 -1.60 15.21
N LEU A 42 -5.01 -2.07 14.37
CA LEU A 42 -4.95 -3.48 13.98
C LEU A 42 -4.76 -4.35 15.24
N LYS A 43 -5.60 -5.38 15.39
CA LYS A 43 -5.58 -6.33 16.50
C LYS A 43 -4.65 -7.52 16.23
N ALA A 44 -4.50 -7.91 14.97
CA ALA A 44 -3.64 -8.97 14.50
C ALA A 44 -2.53 -8.39 13.61
N LYS A 45 -1.35 -9.03 13.64
CA LYS A 45 -0.25 -8.68 12.74
C LYS A 45 -0.67 -8.93 11.28
N PRO A 46 -0.36 -8.03 10.33
CA PRO A 46 -0.53 -8.28 8.91
C PRO A 46 0.12 -9.60 8.48
N ILE A 47 -0.46 -10.26 7.47
CA ILE A 47 0.21 -11.38 6.81
C ILE A 47 1.43 -10.89 6.02
N HIS A 48 2.30 -11.82 5.62
CA HIS A 48 3.53 -11.45 4.94
C HIS A 48 3.30 -10.60 3.70
N PHE A 49 4.13 -9.58 3.50
CA PHE A 49 3.98 -8.64 2.40
C PHE A 49 5.31 -8.37 1.69
N ILE A 50 5.32 -8.60 0.37
CA ILE A 50 6.44 -8.27 -0.51
C ILE A 50 6.02 -7.16 -1.48
N ALA A 51 6.83 -6.10 -1.55
CA ALA A 51 6.64 -5.00 -2.48
C ALA A 51 7.68 -5.05 -3.62
N ILE A 52 7.22 -4.98 -4.86
CA ILE A 52 8.07 -4.96 -6.07
C ILE A 52 7.68 -3.70 -6.88
N PRO A 53 8.31 -2.54 -6.61
CA PRO A 53 8.01 -1.31 -7.33
C PRO A 53 8.41 -1.39 -8.80
N THR A 54 7.49 -1.00 -9.69
CA THR A 54 7.74 -0.84 -11.13
C THR A 54 7.85 0.63 -11.55
N THR A 55 7.76 1.56 -10.59
CA THR A 55 7.93 3.00 -10.83
C THR A 55 8.85 3.60 -9.77
N ALA A 56 9.69 4.57 -10.16
CA ALA A 56 10.51 5.35 -9.24
C ALA A 56 9.76 6.63 -8.84
N SER A 57 8.90 6.53 -7.80
CA SER A 57 8.07 7.67 -7.37
C SER A 57 7.79 7.68 -5.87
N THR A 58 6.80 6.91 -5.43
CA THR A 58 6.15 7.14 -4.12
C THR A 58 6.96 6.68 -2.91
N GLY A 59 7.94 5.80 -3.11
CA GLY A 59 8.63 5.10 -2.02
C GLY A 59 7.72 4.23 -1.16
N SER A 60 6.49 3.93 -1.62
CA SER A 60 5.48 3.19 -0.86
C SER A 60 5.99 1.82 -0.38
N GLU A 61 6.89 1.19 -1.12
CA GLU A 61 7.56 -0.05 -0.76
C GLU A 61 8.27 -0.03 0.62
N VAL A 62 8.64 1.16 1.13
CA VAL A 62 9.33 1.33 2.42
C VAL A 62 8.55 2.20 3.42
N THR A 63 7.23 2.35 3.24
CA THR A 63 6.38 3.11 4.16
C THR A 63 5.40 2.25 4.96
N ARG A 64 4.95 2.79 6.10
CA ARG A 64 4.00 2.17 7.04
C ARG A 64 2.54 2.56 6.80
N ASN A 65 2.27 3.26 5.71
CA ASN A 65 0.95 3.76 5.34
C ASN A 65 0.51 3.19 4.00
N ALA A 66 -0.78 2.89 3.89
CA ALA A 66 -1.47 2.65 2.64
C ALA A 66 -2.45 3.80 2.40
N VAL A 67 -2.36 4.47 1.25
CA VAL A 67 -3.30 5.51 0.84
C VAL A 67 -4.36 4.89 -0.06
N LEU A 68 -5.61 5.00 0.35
CA LEU A 68 -6.78 4.47 -0.36
C LEU A 68 -7.73 5.61 -0.71
N LYS A 69 -8.60 5.40 -1.70
CA LYS A 69 -9.68 6.34 -2.04
C LYS A 69 -11.01 5.74 -1.60
N SER A 70 -11.73 6.43 -0.71
CA SER A 70 -13.10 6.04 -0.35
C SER A 70 -14.00 6.26 -1.55
N GLY A 71 -14.64 5.19 -2.03
CA GLY A 71 -15.61 5.29 -3.14
C GLY A 71 -16.90 6.01 -2.72
N GLN A 72 -17.31 5.83 -1.46
CA GLN A 72 -18.51 6.45 -0.90
C GLN A 72 -18.31 7.94 -0.63
N ASP A 73 -17.23 8.29 0.06
CA ASP A 73 -16.98 9.67 0.52
C ASP A 73 -16.18 10.50 -0.49
N LYS A 74 -15.64 9.85 -1.53
CA LYS A 74 -14.80 10.47 -2.58
C LYS A 74 -13.53 11.17 -2.06
N VAL A 75 -13.11 10.89 -0.82
CA VAL A 75 -11.89 11.42 -0.20
C VAL A 75 -10.76 10.40 -0.18
N LYS A 76 -9.52 10.89 -0.06
CA LYS A 76 -8.36 10.05 0.24
C LYS A 76 -8.35 9.72 1.73
N VAL A 77 -8.15 8.45 2.04
CA VAL A 77 -8.06 7.92 3.39
C VAL A 77 -6.72 7.20 3.55
N SER A 78 -6.21 7.09 4.77
CA SER A 78 -4.97 6.38 5.03
C SER A 78 -5.20 5.29 6.06
N LEU A 79 -4.73 4.08 5.76
CA LEU A 79 -4.57 3.01 6.73
C LEU A 79 -3.11 3.02 7.19
N ARG A 80 -2.89 3.06 8.50
CA ARG A 80 -1.54 3.17 9.08
C ARG A 80 -1.39 2.23 10.25
N SER A 81 -0.26 1.54 10.30
CA SER A 81 0.15 0.78 11.47
C SER A 81 1.67 0.63 11.44
N PRO A 82 2.35 0.61 12.61
CA PRO A 82 3.76 0.26 12.70
C PRO A 82 4.11 -1.06 11.98
N ASP A 83 3.16 -1.99 11.93
CA ASP A 83 3.34 -3.35 11.38
C ASP A 83 3.08 -3.45 9.86
N MET A 84 2.78 -2.34 9.17
CA MET A 84 2.45 -2.33 7.75
C MET A 84 3.64 -2.10 6.81
N LEU A 85 4.87 -2.14 7.31
CA LEU A 85 6.05 -2.19 6.46
C LEU A 85 6.07 -3.50 5.66
N ALA A 86 6.58 -3.44 4.43
CA ALA A 86 6.88 -4.66 3.69
C ALA A 86 7.96 -5.46 4.41
N ASP A 87 7.80 -6.79 4.45
CA ASP A 87 8.86 -7.68 4.94
C ASP A 87 10.07 -7.61 4.01
N VAL A 88 9.82 -7.49 2.70
CA VAL A 88 10.84 -7.38 1.66
C VAL A 88 10.38 -6.38 0.59
N ALA A 89 11.27 -5.47 0.22
CA ALA A 89 11.15 -4.62 -0.97
C ALA A 89 12.19 -5.06 -2.02
N ILE A 90 11.72 -5.50 -3.20
CA ILE A 90 12.58 -5.91 -4.31
C ILE A 90 12.64 -4.77 -5.33
N VAL A 91 13.70 -3.97 -5.25
CA VAL A 91 13.90 -2.81 -6.13
C VAL A 91 14.79 -3.21 -7.30
N ASP A 92 14.18 -3.50 -8.45
CA ASP A 92 14.86 -3.77 -9.71
C ASP A 92 14.63 -2.60 -10.69
N PRO A 93 15.68 -1.80 -10.99
CA PRO A 93 15.55 -0.67 -11.92
C PRO A 93 15.06 -1.06 -13.31
N THR A 94 15.30 -2.29 -13.76
CA THR A 94 14.87 -2.76 -15.10
C THR A 94 13.35 -2.80 -15.22
N LEU A 95 12.63 -2.97 -14.11
CA LEU A 95 11.16 -2.94 -14.06
C LEU A 95 10.59 -1.54 -14.30
N THR A 96 11.41 -0.49 -14.24
CA THR A 96 10.98 0.88 -14.48
C THR A 96 11.06 1.30 -15.95
N TYR A 97 11.75 0.52 -16.81
CA TYR A 97 12.01 0.89 -18.21
C TYR A 97 10.74 1.01 -19.06
N GLY A 98 9.65 0.34 -18.66
CA GLY A 98 8.34 0.43 -19.31
C GLY A 98 7.49 1.63 -18.86
N THR A 99 7.96 2.46 -17.93
CA THR A 99 7.20 3.61 -17.42
C THR A 99 7.16 4.71 -18.48
N ASP A 100 5.97 5.24 -18.76
CA ASP A 100 5.82 6.34 -19.70
C ASP A 100 6.46 7.64 -19.17
N GLN A 101 6.84 8.54 -20.08
CA GLN A 101 7.53 9.79 -19.72
C GLN A 101 6.73 10.68 -18.77
N TYR A 102 5.40 10.67 -18.87
CA TYR A 102 4.55 11.50 -18.02
C TYR A 102 4.54 10.97 -16.58
N THR A 103 4.37 9.66 -16.40
CA THR A 103 4.44 9.01 -15.08
C THR A 103 5.83 9.11 -14.49
N SER A 104 6.88 8.90 -15.29
CA SER A 104 8.28 9.04 -14.85
C SER A 104 8.59 10.48 -14.43
N GLY A 105 8.17 11.48 -15.21
CA GLY A 105 8.42 12.89 -14.92
C GLY A 105 7.72 13.37 -13.65
N ARG A 106 6.49 12.90 -13.40
CA ARG A 106 5.78 13.20 -12.14
C ARG A 106 6.34 12.45 -10.94
N GLY A 107 6.93 11.28 -11.16
CA GLY A 107 7.48 10.47 -10.09
C GLY A 107 8.71 11.07 -9.43
N ALA A 108 9.51 11.82 -10.19
CA ALA A 108 10.77 12.40 -9.74
C ALA A 108 10.65 13.77 -9.05
N MET A 109 9.45 14.37 -9.02
CA MET A 109 9.18 15.71 -8.50
C MET A 109 8.57 15.65 -7.09
#